data_AF-A0A7H8N1P9-F1
#
_entry.id   AF-A0A7H8N1P9-F1
#
_cell.length_a   1.000
_cell.length_b   1.000
_cell.length_c   1.000
_cell.angle_alpha   90.00
_cell.angle_beta   90.00
_cell.angle_gamma   90.00
#
_symmetry.space_group_name_H-M   'P 1'
#
loop_
_entity.id
_entity.type
_entity.pdbx_description
1 polymer ?
#
loop_
_entity_poly.entity_id
_entity_poly.type
_entity_poly.pdbx_seq_one_letter_code
_entity_poly.pdbx_strand_id
1 'polypeptide(L)'
;MTRGLSGCPIQESANRRASAFDVLRLSGTDTTAWPYQQRRAALEDLFATRELSAPWALCPSTTSAATARQWLTWSSVGMEGLVFKRLDEPYHPAVRSWRKFKTRETTEAVVGAVTGALSAPRTLLLGRYDDQGRLQYVGRTNGGSPCTVPTGHRFKAAPARSR
;
A
#
# COMPACT_ATOMS: atom_id res chain seq x y z
N MET A 1 -34.46 34.58 18.67
CA MET A 1 -34.36 33.21 18.12
C MET A 1 -33.05 33.12 17.36
N THR A 2 -31.97 32.73 18.04
CA THR A 2 -30.61 32.67 17.48
C THR A 2 -30.23 31.20 17.41
N ARG A 3 -30.13 30.64 16.20
CA ARG A 3 -29.73 29.23 16.00
C ARG A 3 -28.23 29.12 16.28
N GLY A 4 -27.88 28.53 17.42
CA GLY A 4 -26.52 28.09 17.71
C GLY A 4 -26.14 26.96 16.76
N LEU A 5 -25.05 27.14 16.00
CA LEU A 5 -24.38 26.06 15.29
C LEU A 5 -23.70 25.19 16.35
N SER A 6 -24.37 24.10 16.71
CA SER A 6 -23.76 23.01 17.47
C SER A 6 -22.61 22.45 16.63
N GLY A 7 -21.39 22.74 17.07
CA GLY A 7 -20.18 22.15 16.52
C GLY A 7 -20.32 20.63 16.51
N CYS A 8 -20.05 20.02 15.36
CA CYS A 8 -19.81 18.60 15.28
C CYS A 8 -18.64 18.31 16.25
N PRO A 9 -18.84 17.52 17.32
CA PRO A 9 -17.72 17.11 18.15
C PRO A 9 -16.73 16.40 17.23
N ILE A 10 -15.52 16.92 17.17
CA ILE A 10 -14.40 16.26 16.52
C ILE A 10 -14.29 14.91 17.26
N GLN A 11 -14.81 13.84 16.65
CA GLN A 11 -14.80 12.52 17.28
C GLN A 11 -13.36 12.19 17.64
N GLU A 12 -13.16 11.99 18.94
CA GLU A 12 -11.90 11.63 19.56
C GLU A 12 -11.33 10.41 18.84
N SER A 13 -10.24 10.66 18.13
CA SER A 13 -9.78 9.87 17.01
C SER A 13 -9.32 8.47 17.43
N ALA A 14 -9.75 7.46 16.68
CA ALA A 14 -9.16 6.12 16.67
C ALA A 14 -7.63 6.18 16.80
N ASN A 15 -7.05 5.28 17.60
CA ASN A 15 -5.61 5.14 17.87
C ASN A 15 -4.78 5.17 16.56
N ARG A 16 -4.40 6.37 16.13
CA ARG A 16 -3.69 6.63 14.88
C ARG A 16 -2.21 6.63 15.20
N ARG A 17 -1.52 5.60 14.73
CA ARG A 17 -0.06 5.56 14.76
C ARG A 17 0.52 6.07 13.45
N ALA A 18 1.56 6.89 13.54
CA ALA A 18 2.30 7.41 12.41
C ALA A 18 3.72 6.82 12.42
N SER A 19 4.14 6.22 11.31
CA SER A 19 5.50 5.69 11.17
C SER A 19 6.43 6.73 10.55
N ALA A 20 7.43 7.18 11.30
CA ALA A 20 8.45 8.11 10.84
C ALA A 20 9.60 7.37 10.14
N PHE A 21 10.02 7.84 8.97
CA PHE A 21 11.02 7.16 8.13
C PHE A 21 12.09 8.09 7.54
N ASP A 22 11.99 9.40 7.76
CA ASP A 22 12.95 10.41 7.34
C ASP A 22 12.81 11.66 8.22
N VAL A 23 13.84 12.51 8.23
CA VAL A 23 13.80 13.84 8.85
C VAL A 23 14.26 14.85 7.79
N LEU A 24 13.38 15.78 7.43
CA LEU A 24 13.65 16.81 6.42
C LEU A 24 14.01 18.16 7.04
N ARG A 25 13.72 18.34 8.33
CA ARG A 25 14.12 19.50 9.10
C ARG A 25 14.35 19.13 10.55
N LEU A 26 15.44 19.60 11.13
CA LEU A 26 15.82 19.33 12.51
C LEU A 26 16.30 20.62 13.18
N SER A 27 15.60 21.04 14.25
CA SER A 27 15.96 22.24 15.02
C SER A 27 16.20 23.50 14.15
N GLY A 28 15.38 23.69 13.11
CA GLY A 28 15.49 24.80 12.16
C GLY A 28 16.38 24.52 10.93
N THR A 29 17.30 23.56 11.02
CA THR A 29 18.19 23.16 9.92
C THR A 29 17.46 22.33 8.89
N ASP A 30 17.51 22.76 7.62
CA ASP A 30 17.06 21.96 6.48
C ASP A 30 18.07 20.83 6.23
N THR A 31 17.60 19.59 6.34
CA THR A 31 18.43 18.39 6.17
C THR A 31 18.27 17.75 4.79
N THR A 32 17.48 18.34 3.88
CA THR A 32 17.17 17.73 2.57
C THR A 32 18.41 17.52 1.70
N ALA A 33 19.41 18.40 1.81
CA ALA A 33 20.69 18.27 1.10
C ALA A 33 21.61 17.20 1.69
N TRP A 34 21.35 16.70 2.91
CA TRP A 34 22.19 15.70 3.55
C TRP A 34 22.00 14.33 2.90
N PRO A 35 23.04 13.48 2.86
CA PRO A 35 22.89 12.06 2.52
C PRO A 35 21.86 11.37 3.42
N TYR A 36 21.07 10.44 2.86
CA TYR A 36 20.04 9.71 3.62
C TYR A 36 20.57 9.05 4.89
N GLN A 37 21.80 8.51 4.88
CA GLN A 37 22.41 7.91 6.07
C GLN A 37 22.50 8.89 7.25
N GLN A 38 22.82 10.17 6.98
CA GLN A 38 22.91 11.19 8.02
C GLN A 38 21.52 11.58 8.53
N ARG A 39 20.55 11.74 7.62
CA ARG A 39 19.15 12.00 8.00
C ARG A 39 18.59 10.84 8.84
N ARG A 40 18.89 9.60 8.47
CA ARG A 40 18.44 8.42 9.21
C ARG A 40 19.03 8.37 10.62
N ALA A 41 20.33 8.59 10.76
CA ALA A 41 20.99 8.66 12.07
C ALA A 41 20.40 9.79 12.93
N ALA A 42 20.17 10.97 12.35
CA ALA A 42 19.55 12.10 13.05
C ALA A 42 18.10 11.80 13.48
N LEU A 43 17.33 11.05 12.70
CA LEU A 43 15.99 10.59 13.08
C LEU A 43 16.04 9.59 14.24
N GLU A 44 16.97 8.65 14.22
CA GLU A 44 17.18 7.67 15.30
C GLU A 44 17.58 8.36 16.60
N ASP A 45 18.53 9.30 16.53
CA ASP A 45 18.95 10.13 17.65
C ASP A 45 17.79 10.97 18.20
N LEU A 46 16.96 11.56 17.33
CA LEU A 46 15.78 12.31 17.77
C LEU A 46 14.80 11.42 18.55
N PHE A 47 14.55 10.19 18.08
CA PHE A 47 13.69 9.24 18.79
C PHE A 47 14.28 8.83 20.15
N ALA A 48 15.59 8.61 20.23
CA ALA A 48 16.27 8.24 21.46
C ALA A 48 16.30 9.40 22.48
N THR A 49 16.74 10.59 22.05
CA THR A 49 16.93 11.77 22.92
C THR A 49 15.62 12.38 23.42
N ARG A 50 14.54 12.24 22.65
CA ARG A 50 13.21 12.77 23.02
C ARG A 50 12.25 11.68 23.51
N GLU A 51 12.73 10.44 23.62
CA GLU A 51 11.94 9.27 24.03
C GLU A 51 10.61 9.17 23.26
N LEU A 52 10.66 9.43 21.95
CA LEU A 52 9.46 9.48 21.12
C LEU A 52 8.79 8.11 21.07
N SER A 53 7.51 8.11 21.43
CA SER A 53 6.64 6.94 21.39
C SER A 53 5.28 7.34 20.81
N ALA A 54 4.22 6.59 21.13
CA ALA A 54 2.89 6.80 20.57
C ALA A 54 2.47 8.29 20.62
N PRO A 55 1.91 8.85 19.52
CA PRO A 55 1.46 8.17 18.30
C PRO A 55 2.56 7.85 17.28
N TRP A 56 3.81 8.21 17.55
CA TRP A 56 4.92 8.02 16.62
C TRP A 56 5.57 6.64 16.80
N ALA A 57 5.92 6.02 15.68
CA ALA A 57 6.74 4.83 15.64
C ALA A 57 7.89 5.04 14.66
N LEU A 58 9.10 4.67 15.06
CA LEU A 58 10.22 4.67 14.13
C LEU A 58 10.04 3.52 13.14
N CYS A 59 10.04 3.83 11.84
CA CYS A 59 10.01 2.82 10.80
C CYS A 59 11.30 1.99 10.86
N PRO A 60 11.23 0.65 10.91
CA PRO A 60 12.40 -0.21 10.83
C PRO A 60 13.19 0.04 9.53
N SER A 61 14.51 0.06 9.64
CA SER A 61 15.42 0.23 8.50
C SER A 61 16.59 -0.73 8.66
N THR A 62 17.13 -1.22 7.55
CA THR A 62 18.30 -2.11 7.54
C THR A 62 19.14 -1.88 6.30
N THR A 63 20.46 -2.04 6.43
CA THR A 63 21.41 -2.13 5.32
C THR A 63 21.78 -3.57 4.99
N SER A 64 21.34 -4.54 5.80
CA SER A 64 21.61 -5.97 5.61
C SER A 64 20.66 -6.56 4.57
N ALA A 65 21.23 -7.08 3.49
CA ALA A 65 20.47 -7.82 2.47
C ALA A 65 19.81 -9.09 3.04
N ALA A 66 20.39 -9.70 4.07
CA ALA A 66 19.79 -10.87 4.74
C ALA A 66 18.53 -10.47 5.51
N THR A 67 18.60 -9.40 6.30
CA THR A 67 17.45 -8.86 7.04
C THR A 67 16.35 -8.39 6.09
N ALA A 68 16.70 -7.69 5.00
CA ALA A 68 15.73 -7.28 3.99
C ALA A 68 15.01 -8.48 3.36
N ARG A 69 15.73 -9.57 3.03
CA ARG A 69 15.13 -10.80 2.52
C ARG A 69 14.19 -11.46 3.53
N GLN A 70 14.56 -11.46 4.80
CA GLN A 70 13.69 -11.96 5.87
C GLN A 70 12.41 -11.13 5.99
N TRP A 71 12.50 -9.80 5.94
CA TRP A 71 11.33 -8.93 5.99
C TRP A 71 10.35 -9.17 4.84
N LEU A 72 10.84 -9.49 3.64
CA LEU A 72 9.99 -9.79 2.49
C LEU A 72 9.12 -11.05 2.65
N THR A 73 9.43 -11.93 3.62
CA THR A 73 8.59 -13.10 3.93
C THR A 73 7.42 -12.76 4.85
N TRP A 74 7.38 -11.55 5.40
CA TRP A 74 6.34 -11.08 6.33
C TRP A 74 5.11 -10.52 5.61
N SER A 75 4.87 -10.90 4.34
CA SER A 75 3.67 -10.49 3.60
C SER A 75 2.38 -10.91 4.32
N SER A 76 2.39 -12.09 4.95
CA SER A 76 1.25 -12.63 5.69
C SER A 76 0.89 -11.84 6.96
N VAL A 77 1.83 -11.07 7.52
CA VAL A 77 1.59 -10.23 8.71
C VAL A 77 1.31 -8.76 8.34
N GLY A 78 0.96 -8.50 7.08
CA GLY A 78 0.52 -7.19 6.62
C GLY A 78 1.64 -6.26 6.12
N MET A 79 2.88 -6.76 5.97
CA MET A 79 3.93 -5.99 5.30
C MET A 79 3.77 -6.08 3.78
N GLU A 80 3.44 -4.97 3.12
CA GLU A 80 3.28 -4.96 1.66
C GLU A 80 4.62 -5.13 0.91
N GLY A 81 5.71 -4.65 1.50
CA GLY A 81 7.05 -4.75 0.93
C GLY A 81 8.02 -3.72 1.48
N LEU A 82 9.07 -3.43 0.71
CA LEU A 82 10.19 -2.58 1.10
C LEU A 82 10.34 -1.35 0.21
N VAL A 83 10.83 -0.27 0.82
CA VAL A 83 11.30 0.92 0.11
C VAL A 83 12.81 0.98 0.20
N PHE A 84 13.47 0.97 -0.95
CA PHE A 84 14.91 1.11 -1.07
C PHE A 84 15.26 2.57 -1.35
N LYS A 85 16.13 3.10 -0.50
CA LYS A 85 16.69 4.44 -0.61
C LYS A 85 18.20 4.31 -0.72
N ARG A 86 18.82 5.11 -1.60
CA ARG A 86 20.27 5.22 -1.67
C ARG A 86 20.78 5.95 -0.42
N LEU A 87 21.85 5.45 0.19
CA LEU A 87 22.38 5.98 1.46
C LEU A 87 23.07 7.34 1.27
N ASP A 88 23.66 7.54 0.11
CA ASP A 88 24.42 8.73 -0.31
C ASP A 88 23.54 9.83 -0.92
N GLU A 89 22.25 9.58 -1.14
CA GLU A 89 21.38 10.46 -1.90
C GLU A 89 20.68 11.52 -1.02
N PRO A 90 20.69 12.80 -1.44
CA PRO A 90 19.83 13.85 -0.90
C PRO A 90 18.34 13.50 -1.03
N TYR A 91 17.50 14.24 -0.30
CA TYR A 91 16.07 14.22 -0.54
C TYR A 91 15.74 15.13 -1.73
N HIS A 92 15.07 14.59 -2.74
CA HIS A 92 14.61 15.35 -3.90
C HIS A 92 13.08 15.51 -3.86
N PRO A 93 12.56 16.68 -3.44
CA PRO A 93 11.12 16.94 -3.44
C PRO A 93 10.51 16.72 -4.82
N ALA A 94 9.32 16.12 -4.85
CA ALA A 94 8.58 15.80 -6.08
C ALA A 94 9.26 14.85 -7.09
N VAL A 95 10.42 14.28 -6.76
CA VAL A 95 11.11 13.28 -7.60
C VAL A 95 10.80 11.87 -7.09
N ARG A 96 10.51 10.94 -8.01
CA ARG A 96 10.30 9.52 -7.69
C ARG A 96 11.62 8.75 -7.72
N SER A 97 12.56 9.07 -6.84
CA SER A 97 13.87 8.39 -6.81
C SER A 97 13.86 7.08 -6.00
N TRP A 98 12.94 6.94 -5.04
CA TRP A 98 12.90 5.73 -4.20
C TRP A 98 12.28 4.54 -4.94
N ARG A 99 12.95 3.39 -4.80
CA ARG A 99 12.50 2.14 -5.42
C ARG A 99 11.62 1.38 -4.44
N LYS A 100 10.45 0.95 -4.89
CA LYS A 100 9.52 0.16 -4.08
C LYS A 100 9.53 -1.28 -4.58
N PHE A 101 9.77 -2.21 -3.69
CA PHE A 101 9.61 -3.64 -3.95
C PHE A 101 8.39 -4.12 -3.17
N LYS A 102 7.40 -4.68 -3.87
CA LYS A 102 6.18 -5.20 -3.25
C LYS A 102 6.06 -6.68 -3.53
N THR A 103 5.82 -7.46 -2.49
CA THR A 103 5.49 -8.88 -2.66
C THR A 103 4.12 -8.97 -3.31
N ARG A 104 3.98 -9.82 -4.33
CA ARG A 104 2.72 -10.05 -5.02
C ARG A 104 2.36 -11.51 -4.93
N GLU A 105 1.18 -11.79 -4.41
CA GLU A 105 0.56 -13.10 -4.55
C GLU A 105 -0.35 -13.06 -5.77
N THR A 106 -0.20 -14.07 -6.63
CA THR A 106 -1.02 -14.21 -7.83
C THR A 106 -1.86 -15.46 -7.68
N THR A 107 -3.14 -15.35 -8.00
CA THR A 107 -4.06 -16.48 -8.03
C THR A 107 -4.91 -16.39 -9.28
N GLU A 108 -5.38 -17.54 -9.75
CA GLU A 108 -6.31 -17.60 -10.88
C GLU A 108 -7.73 -17.29 -10.41
N ALA A 109 -8.47 -16.55 -11.24
CA ALA A 109 -9.87 -16.24 -11.01
C ALA A 109 -10.64 -16.26 -12.33
N VAL A 110 -11.92 -16.60 -12.24
CA VAL A 110 -12.86 -16.57 -13.35
C VAL A 110 -13.45 -15.18 -13.47
N VAL A 111 -13.55 -14.65 -14.70
CA VAL A 111 -14.30 -13.41 -14.94
C VAL A 111 -15.80 -13.74 -14.92
N GLY A 112 -16.49 -13.28 -13.88
CA GLY A 112 -17.94 -13.44 -13.74
C GLY A 112 -18.73 -12.36 -14.49
N ALA A 113 -18.16 -11.16 -14.63
CA ALA A 113 -18.78 -10.04 -15.33
C ALA A 113 -17.76 -8.98 -15.75
N VAL A 114 -18.17 -8.13 -16.70
CA VAL A 114 -17.37 -7.04 -17.26
C VAL A 114 -18.20 -5.76 -17.25
N THR A 115 -17.57 -4.63 -16.95
CA THR A 115 -18.15 -3.29 -17.19
C THR A 115 -17.45 -2.64 -18.37
N GLY A 116 -18.17 -1.85 -19.17
CA GLY A 116 -17.69 -1.31 -20.44
C GLY A 116 -17.87 -2.29 -21.61
N ALA A 117 -17.36 -1.93 -22.78
CA ALA A 117 -17.41 -2.80 -23.95
C ALA A 117 -16.48 -4.01 -23.76
N LEU A 118 -16.84 -5.19 -24.27
CA LEU A 118 -15.97 -6.36 -24.22
C LEU A 118 -14.64 -6.16 -24.95
N SER A 119 -14.63 -5.30 -25.98
CA SER A 119 -13.43 -4.86 -26.70
C SER A 119 -12.58 -3.83 -25.93
N ALA A 120 -13.15 -3.19 -24.91
CA ALA A 120 -12.50 -2.18 -24.08
C ALA A 120 -13.04 -2.23 -22.64
N PRO A 121 -12.78 -3.33 -21.91
CA PRO A 121 -13.35 -3.56 -20.59
C PRO A 121 -12.77 -2.54 -19.60
N ARG A 122 -13.65 -1.85 -18.89
CA ARG A 122 -13.28 -0.86 -17.86
C ARG A 122 -12.95 -1.53 -16.52
N THR A 123 -13.65 -2.60 -16.18
CA THR A 123 -13.43 -3.36 -14.94
C THR A 123 -13.89 -4.79 -15.14
N LEU A 124 -13.11 -5.74 -14.62
CA LEU A 124 -13.48 -7.14 -14.52
C LEU A 124 -13.94 -7.45 -13.10
N LEU A 125 -15.06 -8.16 -12.97
CA LEU A 125 -15.52 -8.74 -11.71
C LEU A 125 -15.07 -10.19 -11.65
N LEU A 126 -14.26 -10.51 -10.64
CA LEU A 126 -13.55 -11.77 -10.52
C LEU A 126 -14.22 -12.66 -9.47
N GLY A 127 -14.29 -13.96 -9.74
CA GLY A 127 -14.77 -14.97 -8.81
C GLY A 127 -13.93 -16.25 -8.79
N ARG A 128 -14.07 -17.04 -7.73
CA ARG A 128 -13.48 -18.38 -7.59
C ARG A 128 -14.55 -19.35 -7.12
N TYR A 129 -14.48 -20.60 -7.57
CA TYR A 129 -15.40 -21.63 -7.11
C TYR A 129 -15.07 -22.06 -5.68
N ASP A 130 -16.09 -22.17 -4.83
CA ASP A 130 -15.98 -22.84 -3.53
C ASP A 130 -16.03 -24.37 -3.68
N ASP A 131 -15.83 -25.09 -2.58
CA ASP A 131 -15.87 -26.56 -2.55
C ASP A 131 -17.25 -27.15 -2.93
N GLN A 132 -18.29 -26.32 -2.94
CA GLN A 132 -19.64 -26.68 -3.36
C GLN A 132 -19.90 -26.34 -4.85
N GLY A 133 -18.88 -25.88 -5.58
CA GLY A 133 -18.99 -25.53 -7.00
C GLY A 133 -19.72 -24.21 -7.26
N ARG A 134 -19.86 -23.33 -6.28
CA ARG A 134 -20.50 -22.02 -6.45
C ARG A 134 -19.46 -20.94 -6.68
N LEU A 135 -19.70 -20.06 -7.65
CA LEU A 135 -18.81 -18.94 -7.95
C LEU A 135 -18.94 -17.85 -6.88
N GLN A 136 -17.91 -17.68 -6.06
CA GLN A 136 -17.82 -16.65 -5.03
C GLN A 136 -17.07 -15.44 -5.56
N TYR A 137 -17.61 -14.24 -5.35
CA TYR A 137 -16.95 -12.99 -5.72
C TYR A 137 -15.70 -12.76 -4.88
N VAL A 138 -14.55 -12.53 -5.53
CA VAL A 138 -13.25 -12.34 -4.84
C VAL A 138 -12.65 -10.96 -5.05
N GLY A 139 -13.18 -10.17 -5.99
CA GLY A 139 -12.73 -8.81 -6.19
C GLY A 139 -12.94 -8.28 -7.60
N ARG A 140 -12.34 -7.12 -7.87
CA ARG A 140 -12.41 -6.45 -9.17
C ARG A 140 -11.07 -5.84 -9.55
N THR A 141 -10.86 -5.64 -10.85
CA THR A 141 -9.67 -4.92 -11.31
C THR A 141 -9.80 -3.42 -11.01
N ASN A 142 -8.69 -2.78 -10.66
CA ASN A 142 -8.58 -1.33 -10.60
C ASN A 142 -7.99 -0.83 -11.94
N GLY A 143 -8.54 0.24 -12.50
CA GLY A 143 -8.36 0.66 -13.91
C GLY A 143 -6.98 1.16 -14.33
N GLY A 144 -5.89 0.62 -13.78
CA GLY A 144 -4.50 1.01 -14.09
C GLY A 144 -3.77 0.07 -15.05
N SER A 145 -4.32 -1.09 -15.39
CA SER A 145 -3.70 -2.04 -16.32
C SER A 145 -4.60 -2.27 -17.53
N PRO A 146 -4.11 -2.11 -18.78
CA PRO A 146 -4.87 -2.49 -19.95
C PRO A 146 -5.16 -3.99 -19.86
N CYS A 147 -6.45 -4.34 -19.82
CA CYS A 147 -6.89 -5.71 -19.79
C CYS A 147 -7.47 -6.05 -21.15
N THR A 148 -6.69 -6.75 -21.97
CA THR A 148 -7.20 -7.34 -23.19
C THR A 148 -7.81 -8.68 -22.82
N VAL A 149 -9.13 -8.82 -22.96
CA VAL A 149 -9.79 -10.12 -22.84
C VAL A 149 -9.57 -10.86 -24.16
N PRO A 150 -8.88 -12.01 -24.19
CA PRO A 150 -8.65 -12.75 -25.42
C PRO A 150 -9.98 -13.09 -26.09
N THR A 151 -10.20 -12.56 -27.29
CA THR A 151 -11.41 -12.85 -28.07
C THR A 151 -11.23 -14.20 -28.74
N GLY A 152 -11.81 -15.27 -28.16
CA GLY A 152 -11.70 -16.63 -28.71
C GLY A 152 -11.99 -17.75 -27.70
N HIS A 153 -11.87 -17.50 -26.41
CA HIS A 153 -12.39 -18.43 -25.41
C HIS A 153 -13.89 -18.17 -25.25
N ARG A 154 -14.71 -19.19 -25.55
CA ARG A 154 -16.10 -19.20 -25.09
C ARG A 154 -16.08 -18.96 -23.59
N PHE A 155 -16.52 -17.78 -23.16
CA PHE A 155 -17.09 -17.63 -21.83
C PHE A 155 -18.25 -18.62 -21.76
N LYS A 156 -18.01 -19.80 -21.18
CA LYS A 156 -19.11 -20.64 -20.74
C LYS A 156 -19.76 -19.84 -19.62
N ALA A 157 -20.87 -19.16 -19.95
CA ALA A 157 -21.83 -18.76 -18.94
C ALA A 157 -22.09 -20.02 -18.11
N ALA A 158 -21.81 -19.95 -16.80
CA ALA A 158 -22.21 -21.01 -15.91
C ALA A 158 -23.74 -21.14 -16.06
N PRO A 159 -24.28 -22.34 -16.32
CA PRO A 159 -25.72 -22.50 -16.41
C PRO A 159 -26.33 -22.03 -15.11
N ALA A 160 -27.31 -21.14 -15.18
CA ALA A 160 -28.17 -20.84 -14.06
C ALA A 160 -28.90 -22.14 -13.71
N ARG A 161 -28.44 -22.85 -12.67
CA ARG A 161 -29.18 -23.98 -12.14
C ARG A 161 -30.36 -23.41 -11.36
N SER A 162 -31.56 -23.52 -11.92
CA SER A 162 -32.80 -23.41 -11.16
C SER A 162 -32.82 -24.53 -10.11
N ARG A 163 -33.44 -24.23 -8.96
CA ARG A 163 -33.63 -25.12 -7.81
C ARG A 163 -34.01 -26.55 -8.18
#